data_AF-A0A7X6UML2-F1
#
_entry.id   AF-A0A7X6UML2-F1
#
_cell.length_a   1.000
_cell.length_b   1.000
_cell.length_c   1.000
_cell.angle_alpha   90.00
_cell.angle_beta   90.00
_cell.angle_gamma   90.00
#
_symmetry.space_group_name_H-M   'P 1'
#
loop_
_entity.id
_entity.type
_entity.pdbx_description
1 polymer ?
#
loop_
_entity_poly.entity_id
_entity_poly.type
_entity_poly.pdbx_seq_one_letter_code
_entity_poly.pdbx_strand_id
1 'polypeptide(L)' 'MQLDRILKKAVDKDASDVHLSAQIAPIMRLNTQLEQLDNTIFSNDEMEQLALYILGPEAYKVYEAAG' A
#
# COMPACT_ATOMS: atom_id res chain seq x y z
N MET A 1 -5.40 0.74 11.29
CA MET A 1 -5.18 -0.52 10.52
C MET A 1 -3.69 -0.77 10.33
N GLN A 2 -3.31 -1.97 9.85
CA GLN A 2 -1.91 -2.29 9.54
C GLN A 2 -1.33 -1.37 8.45
N LEU A 3 -2.16 -0.97 7.49
CA LEU A 3 -1.82 0.02 6.45
C LEU A 3 -1.43 1.38 7.02
N ASP A 4 -2.24 1.95 7.93
CA ASP A 4 -1.93 3.27 8.53
C ASP A 4 -0.57 3.30 9.21
N ARG A 5 -0.17 2.18 9.84
CA ARG A 5 1.15 2.04 10.45
C ARG A 5 2.27 2.06 9.39
N ILE A 6 2.07 1.41 8.25
CA ILE A 6 3.02 1.40 7.13
C ILE A 6 3.12 2.81 6.53
N LEU A 7 1.99 3.47 6.27
CA LEU A 7 1.95 4.83 5.76
C LEU A 7 2.61 5.82 6.73
N LYS A 8 2.35 5.69 8.04
CA LYS A 8 3.03 6.50 9.06
C LYS A 8 4.54 6.32 9.05
N LYS A 9 5.03 5.07 8.92
CA LYS A 9 6.47 4.79 8.78
C LYS A 9 7.07 5.42 7.53
N ALA A 10 6.34 5.44 6.41
CA ALA A 10 6.79 6.08 5.17
C ALA A 10 6.93 7.59 5.36
N VAL A 11 5.93 8.23 5.99
CA VAL A 11 5.96 9.65 6.35
C VAL A 11 7.14 9.95 7.27
N ASP A 12 7.36 9.13 8.30
CA ASP A 12 8.47 9.31 9.26
C ASP A 12 9.87 9.17 8.63
N LYS A 13 9.94 8.59 7.42
CA LYS A 13 11.16 8.41 6.65
C LYS A 13 11.28 9.39 5.49
N ASP A 14 10.37 10.35 5.37
CA ASP A 14 10.28 11.30 4.25
C ASP A 14 10.20 10.60 2.87
N ALA A 15 9.55 9.43 2.83
CA ALA A 15 9.33 8.72 1.58
C ALA A 15 8.36 9.49 0.68
N SER A 16 8.71 9.56 -0.61
CA SER A 16 7.88 10.18 -1.66
C SER A 16 6.72 9.29 -2.09
N ASP A 17 6.95 7.98 -2.19
CA ASP A 17 5.96 6.99 -2.62
C ASP A 17 6.02 5.75 -1.72
N VAL A 18 4.89 5.04 -1.64
CA VAL A 18 4.80 3.67 -1.11
C VAL A 18 4.21 2.77 -2.19
N HIS A 19 4.95 1.73 -2.54
CA HIS A 19 4.52 0.67 -3.43
C HIS A 19 4.05 -0.53 -2.59
N LEU A 20 2.78 -0.92 -2.78
CA LEU A 20 2.17 -2.08 -2.17
C LEU A 20 1.82 -3.09 -3.26
N SER A 21 2.14 -4.36 -3.03
CA SER A 21 1.80 -5.46 -3.92
C SER A 21 1.58 -6.70 -3.08
N ALA A 22 0.67 -7.57 -3.52
CA ALA A 22 0.50 -8.87 -2.90
C ALA A 22 1.82 -9.67 -2.98
N GLN A 23 2.08 -10.45 -1.94
CA GLN A 23 3.22 -11.36 -1.79
C GLN A 23 4.61 -10.67 -1.79
N ILE A 24 4.66 -9.35 -1.81
CA ILE A 24 5.88 -8.54 -1.76
C ILE A 24 5.79 -7.60 -0.56
N ALA A 25 6.89 -7.48 0.19
CA ALA A 25 6.94 -6.54 1.31
C ALA A 25 6.83 -5.08 0.79
N PRO A 26 6.20 -4.15 1.55
CA PRO A 26 6.08 -2.75 1.17
C PRO A 26 7.43 -2.13 0.80
N ILE A 27 7.46 -1.42 -0.32
CA ILE A 27 8.63 -0.70 -0.81
C ILE A 27 8.33 0.80 -0.72
N MET A 28 9.27 1.59 -0.23
CA MET A 28 9.21 3.05 -0.28
C MET A 28 10.15 3.60 -1.34
N ARG A 29 9.82 4.76 -1.89
CA ARG A 29 10.76 5.57 -2.66
C ARG A 29 11.35 6.67 -1.79
N LEU A 30 12.65 6.58 -1.52
CA LEU A 30 13.41 7.57 -0.78
C LEU A 30 14.58 8.07 -1.64
N ASN A 31 14.69 9.38 -1.84
CA ASN A 31 15.78 9.98 -2.62
C ASN A 31 16.02 9.27 -3.97
N THR A 32 14.95 9.01 -4.72
CA THR A 32 14.93 8.27 -6.01
C THR A 32 15.21 6.76 -5.95
N GLN A 33 15.61 6.22 -4.80
CA GLN A 33 15.88 4.80 -4.60
C GLN A 33 14.65 4.06 -4.09
N LEU A 34 14.52 2.78 -4.46
CA LEU A 34 13.52 1.88 -3.93
C LEU A 34 14.12 1.06 -2.79
N GLU A 35 13.53 1.19 -1.61
CA GLU A 35 13.98 0.51 -0.40
C GLU A 35 12.81 -0.20 0.29
N GLN A 36 13.08 -1.33 0.93
CA GLN A 36 12.06 -2.02 1.70
C GLN A 36 11.66 -1.20 2.94
N LEU A 37 10.36 -0.96 3.10
CA LEU A 37 9.80 -0.11 4.16
C LEU A 37 9.45 -0.92 5.43
N ASP A 38 8.92 -2.12 5.25
CA ASP A 38 8.46 -3.01 6.33
C ASP A 38 8.63 -4.48 5.92
N ASN A 39 8.36 -5.43 6.83
CA ASN A 39 8.42 -6.87 6.56
C ASN A 39 7.02 -7.49 6.42
N THR A 40 5.96 -6.70 6.56
CA THR A 40 4.59 -7.15 6.36
C THR A 40 4.43 -7.66 4.94
N ILE A 41 3.96 -8.89 4.75
CA ILE A 41 3.56 -9.41 3.45
C ILE A 41 2.05 -9.55 3.46
N PHE A 42 1.40 -9.04 2.43
CA PHE A 42 -0.04 -9.16 2.24
C PHE A 42 -0.35 -10.25 1.23
N SER A 43 -1.38 -11.04 1.49
CA SER A 43 -2.02 -11.90 0.50
C SER A 43 -2.78 -11.09 -0.55
N ASN A 44 -3.25 -11.74 -1.62
CA ASN A 44 -4.07 -11.08 -2.64
C ASN A 44 -5.36 -10.49 -2.02
N ASP A 45 -6.07 -11.30 -1.22
CA ASP A 45 -7.32 -10.90 -0.56
C ASP A 45 -7.10 -9.71 0.39
N GLU A 46 -6.03 -9.72 1.18
CA GLU A 46 -5.69 -8.59 2.04
C GLU A 46 -5.37 -7.34 1.22
N MET A 47 -4.77 -7.50 0.04
CA MET A 47 -4.46 -6.39 -0.85
C MET A 47 -5.70 -5.76 -1.49
N GLU A 48 -6.67 -6.59 -1.83
CA GLU A 48 -7.98 -6.15 -2.24
C GLU A 48 -8.70 -5.37 -1.12
N GLN A 49 -8.64 -5.86 0.12
CA GLN A 49 -9.20 -5.17 1.27
C GLN A 49 -8.50 -3.82 1.54
N LEU A 50 -7.20 -3.71 1.31
CA LEU A 50 -6.50 -2.42 1.40
C LEU A 50 -6.96 -1.46 0.31
N ALA A 51 -7.14 -1.93 -0.92
CA ALA A 51 -7.67 -1.10 -2.00
C ALA A 51 -9.07 -0.58 -1.69
N LEU A 52 -9.96 -1.45 -1.19
CA LEU A 52 -11.30 -1.06 -0.73
C LEU A 52 -11.23 -0.03 0.41
N TYR A 53 -10.32 -0.21 1.36
CA TYR A 53 -10.15 0.72 2.47
C TYR A 53 -9.66 2.10 2.02
N ILE A 54 -8.71 2.17 1.08
CA ILE A 54 -8.15 3.44 0.57
C ILE A 54 -9.17 4.18 -0.30
N LEU A 55 -9.84 3.46 -1.21
CA LEU A 55 -10.76 4.06 -2.18
C LEU A 55 -12.12 4.38 -1.55
N GLY A 56 -12.53 3.61 -0.55
CA GLY A 56 -13.92 3.58 -0.09
C GLY A 56 -14.84 2.88 -1.09
N PRO A 57 -16.08 2.56 -0.68
CA PRO A 57 -16.95 1.65 -1.42
C PRO A 57 -17.34 2.16 -2.83
N GLU A 58 -17.56 3.45 -3.01
CA GLU A 58 -18.01 3.99 -4.31
C GLU A 58 -16.89 4.01 -5.35
N ALA A 59 -15.69 4.44 -4.97
CA ALA A 59 -14.54 4.41 -5.90
C ALA A 59 -14.04 2.98 -6.12
N TYR A 60 -14.18 2.09 -5.13
CA TYR A 60 -13.85 0.68 -5.28
C TYR A 60 -14.72 -0.02 -6.35
N LYS A 61 -16.03 0.24 -6.39
CA LYS A 61 -16.92 -0.29 -7.44
C LYS A 61 -16.45 0.10 -8.84
N VAL A 62 -15.97 1.33 -9.01
CA VAL A 62 -15.45 1.81 -10.30
C VAL A 62 -14.14 1.09 -10.65
N TYR A 63 -13.26 0.92 -9.66
CA TYR A 63 -12.00 0.18 -9.82
C TYR A 63 -12.24 -1.28 -10.23
N GLU A 64 -13.16 -1.97 -9.55
CA GLU A 64 -13.52 -3.37 -9.85
C GLU A 64 -14.16 -3.52 -11.24
N ALA A 65 -15.05 -2.59 -11.62
CA ALA A 65 -15.69 -2.60 -12.93
C ALA A 65 -14.73 -2.27 -14.10
N ALA A 66 -13.59 -1.64 -13.81
CA ALA A 66 -12.54 -1.35 -14.77
C ALA A 66 -11.52 -2.50 -14.94
N GLY A 67 -11.70 -3.61 -14.21
CA GLY A 67 -10.84 -4.80 -14.21
C GLY A 67 -10.66 -5.45 -15.58
#